data_AF-A0A6P8DKN8-F1
#
_entry.id   AF-A0A6P8DKN8-F1
#
_cell.length_a   1.000
_cell.length_b   1.000
_cell.length_c   1.000
_cell.angle_alpha   90.00
_cell.angle_beta   90.00
_cell.angle_gamma   90.00
#
_symmetry.space_group_name_H-M   'P 1'
#
loop_
_entity.id
_entity.type
_entity.pdbx_description
1 polymer ?
#
loop_
_entity_poly.entity_id
_entity_poly.type
_entity_poly.pdbx_seq_one_letter_code
_entity_poly.pdbx_strand_id
1 'polypeptide(L)'
;MSSTPKRRVKAKLDPSSSSRSSLHSLGALEPPSSFFPSREELLKLVAVLAIASAVAVSCNFFAGVVNPQTKPFCNSDAESAEFSPSDSCEPCPRHGECHQGELECVRGYRQQGRSCVEDGDINETAKQLSEWVETRLCEEYAQLLCGGAGTAWVLETNILNDLDGQLHMKDFGGDSSLFMYTKIRAMETIVKLLETRANPAGMKEYRCPDSLAEYYKPYSCRIRQWVLEHALLLVPICALLMGFMVFIRRIRKKQYLSHRVEELYHQVCDILEENALSKGDNGESWVVATRLRDHLLLPKERKDPLLWKKVEELVQEDSRVDRYPKLVKGEQKVVWEWQVEGSLTSSRVKKKSQSGKSKSPRERDANSLHHELRSEPRVLLL
;
A
#
# COMPACT_ATOMS: atom_id res chain seq x y z
N MET A 1 -27.34 -5.91 -14.81
CA MET A 1 -28.37 -6.98 -14.85
C MET A 1 -29.51 -6.49 -13.97
N SER A 2 -30.54 -5.84 -14.54
CA SER A 2 -31.75 -6.45 -15.14
C SER A 2 -32.51 -7.27 -14.09
N SER A 3 -33.80 -7.10 -13.79
CA SER A 3 -34.87 -6.27 -14.35
C SER A 3 -36.15 -6.55 -13.54
N THR A 4 -36.84 -5.51 -13.09
CA THR A 4 -38.31 -5.50 -12.88
C THR A 4 -39.03 -5.99 -14.18
N PRO A 5 -40.34 -6.40 -14.25
CA PRO A 5 -41.45 -5.70 -13.60
C PRO A 5 -42.84 -6.42 -13.43
N LYS A 6 -43.75 -5.69 -12.77
CA LYS A 6 -45.20 -5.46 -13.04
C LYS A 6 -46.12 -6.62 -13.47
N ARG A 7 -47.27 -6.69 -12.78
CA ARG A 7 -48.58 -6.56 -13.47
C ARG A 7 -49.69 -6.03 -12.55
N ARG A 8 -50.47 -5.10 -13.11
CA ARG A 8 -51.63 -4.37 -12.56
C ARG A 8 -52.78 -4.58 -13.54
N VAL A 9 -54.01 -4.84 -13.06
CA VAL A 9 -55.28 -4.76 -13.83
C VAL A 9 -56.38 -4.38 -12.81
N LYS A 10 -57.08 -3.23 -12.88
CA LYS A 10 -58.26 -2.82 -13.72
C LYS A 10 -59.50 -3.67 -13.36
N ALA A 11 -60.74 -3.18 -13.19
CA ALA A 11 -61.55 -2.14 -13.84
C ALA A 11 -62.77 -1.80 -12.90
N LYS A 12 -63.34 -0.59 -12.81
CA LYS A 12 -64.24 0.19 -13.71
C LYS A 12 -65.74 -0.05 -13.48
N LEU A 13 -66.47 1.04 -13.15
CA LEU A 13 -67.74 1.56 -13.73
C LEU A 13 -68.24 2.67 -12.77
N ASP A 14 -67.94 3.96 -12.96
CA ASP A 14 -68.46 4.96 -13.93
C ASP A 14 -69.96 5.27 -13.79
N PRO A 15 -70.48 6.46 -14.19
CA PRO A 15 -69.80 7.55 -14.92
C PRO A 15 -70.12 9.00 -14.45
N SER A 16 -69.44 9.94 -15.13
CA SER A 16 -69.93 11.27 -15.57
C SER A 16 -70.18 12.34 -14.50
N SER A 17 -69.93 13.63 -14.70
CA SER A 17 -69.39 14.40 -15.81
C SER A 17 -69.11 15.81 -15.27
N SER A 18 -68.12 16.47 -15.83
CA SER A 18 -67.77 17.88 -15.67
C SER A 18 -68.97 18.83 -15.65
N SER A 19 -69.00 19.78 -14.71
CA SER A 19 -69.14 21.21 -15.01
C SER A 19 -69.05 22.08 -13.75
N ARG A 20 -68.61 23.30 -14.00
CA ARG A 20 -68.60 24.51 -13.18
C ARG A 20 -69.74 24.61 -12.15
N SER A 21 -69.50 25.50 -11.18
CA SER A 21 -70.48 26.42 -10.58
C SER A 21 -71.56 25.74 -9.74
N SER A 22 -72.11 26.26 -8.66
CA SER A 22 -72.05 27.51 -7.91
C SER A 22 -73.29 27.45 -7.00
N LEU A 23 -73.32 28.24 -5.93
CA LEU A 23 -74.50 28.53 -5.09
C LEU A 23 -74.95 27.36 -4.18
N HIS A 24 -74.89 27.54 -2.85
CA HIS A 24 -75.93 28.22 -2.08
C HIS A 24 -77.33 27.71 -2.46
N SER A 25 -77.84 26.73 -1.72
CA SER A 25 -78.82 26.94 -0.65
C SER A 25 -80.11 27.58 -1.14
N LEU A 26 -81.25 26.87 -1.02
CA LEU A 26 -82.39 27.29 -0.20
C LEU A 26 -83.65 26.47 -0.52
N GLY A 27 -84.26 25.97 0.54
CA GLY A 27 -85.63 25.47 0.58
C GLY A 27 -85.69 24.09 1.23
N ALA A 28 -86.26 23.88 2.41
CA ALA A 28 -86.85 24.77 3.40
C ALA A 28 -87.00 23.95 4.70
N LEU A 29 -86.96 24.66 5.84
CA LEU A 29 -87.74 24.39 7.07
C LEU A 29 -87.48 23.10 7.89
N GLU A 30 -86.62 23.28 8.92
CA GLU A 30 -86.68 22.75 10.32
C GLU A 30 -86.82 21.23 10.60
N PRO A 31 -86.60 20.68 11.83
CA PRO A 31 -86.22 21.22 13.16
C PRO A 31 -85.11 20.33 13.84
N PRO A 32 -84.94 20.15 15.18
CA PRO A 32 -85.37 20.93 16.37
C PRO A 32 -84.22 21.22 17.39
N SER A 33 -84.61 22.02 18.38
CA SER A 33 -83.94 22.36 19.63
C SER A 33 -83.60 21.18 20.57
N SER A 34 -82.34 21.07 21.00
CA SER A 34 -81.97 20.54 22.33
C SER A 34 -80.62 21.11 22.79
N PHE A 35 -80.69 22.24 23.50
CA PHE A 35 -79.55 22.97 24.09
C PHE A 35 -79.04 22.38 25.43
N PHE A 36 -79.37 21.13 25.74
CA PHE A 36 -78.95 20.48 26.99
C PHE A 36 -78.45 19.06 26.72
N PRO A 37 -77.20 18.72 27.12
CA PRO A 37 -76.66 17.38 26.93
C PRO A 37 -77.49 16.35 27.68
N SER A 38 -77.62 15.17 27.09
CA SER A 38 -78.33 14.04 27.70
C SER A 38 -77.65 13.61 29.00
N ARG A 39 -78.39 13.02 29.96
CA ARG A 39 -77.83 12.55 31.25
C ARG A 39 -76.62 11.62 31.05
N GLU A 40 -76.62 10.82 29.99
CA GLU A 40 -75.54 9.91 29.65
C GLU A 40 -74.28 10.63 29.14
N GLU A 41 -74.43 11.68 28.35
CA GLU A 41 -73.30 12.51 27.89
C GLU A 41 -72.70 13.32 29.04
N LEU A 42 -73.54 13.80 29.95
CA LEU A 42 -73.11 14.50 31.16
C LEU A 42 -72.31 13.56 32.08
N LEU A 43 -72.76 12.30 32.25
CA LEU A 43 -72.01 11.28 33.00
C LEU A 43 -70.67 10.92 32.34
N LYS A 44 -70.62 10.79 31.01
CA LYS A 44 -69.36 10.57 30.28
C LYS A 44 -68.40 11.74 30.45
N LEU A 45 -68.88 12.97 30.38
CA LEU A 45 -68.06 14.17 30.54
C LEU A 45 -67.50 14.29 31.97
N VAL A 46 -68.31 13.98 32.97
CA VAL A 46 -67.88 13.90 34.38
C VAL A 46 -66.85 12.77 34.58
N ALA A 47 -67.05 11.60 33.98
CA ALA A 47 -66.10 10.49 34.07
C ALA A 47 -64.74 10.84 33.42
N VAL A 48 -64.75 11.50 32.26
CA VAL A 48 -63.52 11.96 31.59
C VAL A 48 -62.81 13.02 32.44
N LEU A 49 -63.54 13.98 33.01
CA LEU A 49 -62.98 14.97 33.95
C LEU A 49 -62.39 14.31 35.20
N ALA A 50 -63.07 13.33 35.78
CA ALA A 50 -62.60 12.58 36.94
C ALA A 50 -61.31 11.81 36.63
N ILE A 51 -61.23 11.14 35.48
CA ILE A 51 -60.01 10.43 35.05
C ILE A 51 -58.89 11.43 34.78
N ALA A 52 -59.15 12.51 34.05
CA ALA A 52 -58.14 13.52 33.72
C ALA A 52 -57.57 14.20 34.99
N SER A 53 -58.44 14.53 35.95
CA SER A 53 -58.03 15.09 37.24
C SER A 53 -57.26 14.07 38.09
N ALA A 54 -57.68 12.80 38.13
CA ALA A 54 -56.94 11.76 38.84
C ALA A 54 -55.55 11.52 38.23
N VAL A 55 -55.42 11.53 36.90
CA VAL A 55 -54.13 11.42 36.20
C VAL A 55 -53.27 12.65 36.48
N ALA A 56 -53.83 13.86 36.42
CA ALA A 56 -53.09 15.08 36.73
C ALA A 56 -52.59 15.11 38.18
N VAL A 57 -53.43 14.71 39.15
CA VAL A 57 -53.06 14.65 40.58
C VAL A 57 -52.00 13.57 40.82
N SER A 58 -52.14 12.38 40.22
CA SER A 58 -51.15 11.33 40.35
C SER A 58 -49.81 11.71 39.70
N CYS A 59 -49.81 12.29 38.50
CA CYS A 59 -48.59 12.80 37.88
C CYS A 59 -47.93 13.92 38.70
N ASN A 60 -48.70 14.84 39.29
CA ASN A 60 -48.13 15.87 40.19
C ASN A 60 -47.59 15.28 41.48
N PHE A 61 -48.27 14.30 42.07
CA PHE A 61 -47.82 13.60 43.26
C PHE A 61 -46.54 12.81 42.99
N PHE A 62 -46.48 12.06 41.88
CA PHE A 62 -45.27 11.36 41.46
C PHE A 62 -44.14 12.32 41.11
N ALA A 63 -44.40 13.43 40.41
CA ALA A 63 -43.37 14.45 40.14
C ALA A 63 -42.85 15.11 41.43
N GLY A 64 -43.73 15.38 42.41
CA GLY A 64 -43.35 15.93 43.71
C GLY A 64 -42.60 14.94 44.61
N VAL A 65 -42.87 13.63 44.49
CA VAL A 65 -42.15 12.57 45.23
C VAL A 65 -40.83 12.20 44.56
N VAL A 66 -40.74 12.27 43.22
CA VAL A 66 -39.54 11.94 42.45
C VAL A 66 -38.54 13.11 42.40
N ASN A 67 -38.98 14.33 42.71
CA ASN A 67 -38.11 15.50 42.82
C ASN A 67 -37.97 15.95 44.29
N PRO A 68 -37.29 15.16 45.16
CA PRO A 68 -36.94 15.65 46.48
C PRO A 68 -36.10 16.93 46.29
N GLN A 69 -36.44 17.99 47.04
CA GLN A 69 -35.59 19.17 47.18
C GLN A 69 -34.17 18.69 47.43
N THR A 70 -33.28 18.87 46.43
CA THR A 70 -31.90 18.39 46.55
C THR A 70 -31.25 19.17 47.67
N LYS A 71 -30.67 18.47 48.65
CA LYS A 71 -30.02 19.14 49.78
C LYS A 71 -28.87 19.99 49.24
N PRO A 72 -28.71 21.25 49.67
CA PRO A 72 -27.56 22.07 49.29
C PRO A 72 -26.26 21.45 49.83
N PHE A 73 -25.12 21.77 49.22
CA PHE A 73 -23.82 21.37 49.76
C PHE A 73 -23.42 22.23 50.97
N CYS A 74 -22.73 21.63 51.95
CA CYS A 74 -22.15 22.37 53.07
C CYS A 74 -20.90 23.15 52.59
N ASN A 75 -20.66 24.34 53.14
CA ASN A 75 -19.54 25.20 52.73
C ASN A 75 -18.17 24.57 53.06
N SER A 76 -17.19 24.70 52.16
CA SER A 76 -15.83 24.16 52.32
C SER A 76 -14.99 24.86 53.39
N ASP A 77 -15.29 26.12 53.72
CA ASP A 77 -14.48 26.96 54.63
C ASP A 77 -14.80 26.78 56.13
N ALA A 78 -15.65 25.82 56.49
CA ALA A 78 -16.02 25.58 57.87
C ALA A 78 -15.01 24.66 58.58
N GLU A 79 -13.80 25.15 58.84
CA GLU A 79 -12.82 24.51 59.76
C GLU A 79 -13.26 24.50 61.24
N SER A 80 -14.52 24.78 61.55
CA SER A 80 -15.07 24.69 62.89
C SER A 80 -16.21 23.67 62.93
N ALA A 81 -15.87 22.39 62.80
CA ALA A 81 -16.73 21.30 63.23
C ALA A 81 -16.56 21.07 64.74
N GLU A 82 -17.01 22.02 65.55
CA GLU A 82 -17.78 21.66 66.73
C GLU A 82 -19.19 22.21 66.49
N PHE A 83 -20.20 21.40 66.75
CA PHE A 83 -21.64 21.69 66.68
C PHE A 83 -22.40 21.29 65.40
N SER A 84 -22.89 20.05 65.51
CA SER A 84 -24.21 19.56 65.09
C SER A 84 -24.39 19.06 63.64
N PRO A 85 -24.83 17.79 63.46
CA PRO A 85 -25.30 17.31 62.17
C PRO A 85 -26.66 17.97 61.93
N SER A 86 -26.66 19.12 61.28
CA SER A 86 -27.90 19.63 60.71
C SER A 86 -28.18 18.74 59.51
N ASP A 87 -29.25 17.93 59.56
CA ASP A 87 -29.75 17.04 58.49
C ASP A 87 -30.09 17.78 57.17
N SER A 88 -29.65 19.02 57.00
CA SER A 88 -30.08 20.00 56.01
C SER A 88 -29.09 20.22 54.86
N CYS A 89 -27.83 19.78 54.94
CA CYS A 89 -26.86 19.88 53.84
C CYS A 89 -26.08 18.58 53.60
N GLU A 90 -25.64 18.37 52.36
CA GLU A 90 -24.75 17.28 51.98
C GLU A 90 -23.27 17.72 52.08
N PRO A 91 -22.37 16.83 52.54
CA PRO A 91 -20.95 17.16 52.63
C PRO A 91 -20.37 17.47 51.25
N CYS A 92 -19.45 18.44 51.19
CA CYS A 92 -18.79 18.79 49.93
C CYS A 92 -17.99 17.58 49.40
N PRO A 93 -18.19 17.17 48.13
CA PRO A 93 -17.47 16.05 47.55
C PRO A 93 -15.98 16.36 47.39
N ARG A 94 -15.16 15.30 47.30
CA ARG A 94 -13.72 15.46 47.04
C ARG A 94 -13.49 16.18 45.72
N HIS A 95 -12.47 17.03 45.67
CA HIS A 95 -12.13 17.85 44.50
C HIS A 95 -13.22 18.88 44.13
N GLY A 96 -14.11 19.20 45.07
CA GLY A 96 -15.10 20.28 44.96
C GLY A 96 -14.84 21.41 45.95
N GLU A 97 -15.11 22.63 45.50
CA GLU A 97 -15.21 23.86 46.28
C GLU A 97 -16.70 24.20 46.40
N CYS A 98 -17.24 24.12 47.62
CA CYS A 98 -18.65 24.35 47.87
C CYS A 98 -18.85 25.68 48.58
N HIS A 99 -19.63 26.57 47.97
CA HIS A 99 -19.98 27.87 48.53
C HIS A 99 -21.49 28.10 48.39
N GLN A 100 -22.16 28.45 49.50
CA GLN A 100 -23.59 28.76 49.57
C GLN A 100 -24.51 27.65 49.02
N GLY A 101 -24.09 26.39 49.09
CA GLY A 101 -24.86 25.27 48.57
C GLY A 101 -24.58 24.89 47.12
N GLU A 102 -23.77 25.68 46.40
CA GLU A 102 -23.30 25.37 45.05
C GLU A 102 -21.99 24.58 45.11
N LEU A 103 -21.79 23.71 44.12
CA LEU A 103 -20.59 22.90 43.95
C LEU A 103 -19.85 23.40 42.71
N GLU A 104 -18.62 23.88 42.90
CA GLU A 104 -17.68 24.16 41.83
C GLU A 104 -16.54 23.13 41.91
N CYS A 105 -16.10 22.58 40.78
CA CYS A 105 -15.02 21.58 40.79
C CYS A 105 -13.65 22.25 40.68
N VAL A 106 -12.67 21.73 41.42
CA VAL A 106 -11.29 22.20 41.33
C VAL A 106 -10.72 21.95 39.93
N ARG A 107 -9.71 22.72 39.54
CA ARG A 107 -9.08 22.65 38.21
C ARG A 107 -8.66 21.22 37.87
N GLY A 108 -9.05 20.75 36.69
CA GLY A 108 -8.80 19.37 36.28
C GLY A 108 -9.99 18.42 36.44
N TYR A 109 -11.07 18.87 37.09
CA TYR A 109 -12.25 18.07 37.38
C TYR A 109 -13.50 18.73 36.79
N ARG A 110 -14.37 17.92 36.19
CA ARG A 110 -15.66 18.31 35.65
C ARG A 110 -16.76 17.82 36.58
N GLN A 111 -17.79 18.65 36.77
CA GLN A 111 -18.96 18.28 37.57
C GLN A 111 -19.77 17.21 36.83
N GLN A 112 -19.91 16.03 37.46
CA GLN A 112 -20.77 14.96 36.98
C GLN A 112 -21.78 14.63 38.07
N GLY A 113 -23.00 15.17 37.94
CA GLY A 113 -24.03 15.07 38.96
C GLY A 113 -23.65 15.80 40.23
N ARG A 114 -23.47 15.06 41.34
CA ARG A 114 -23.12 15.59 42.67
C ARG A 114 -21.67 15.28 43.09
N SER A 115 -20.82 14.98 42.12
CA SER A 115 -19.40 14.67 42.32
C SER A 115 -18.53 15.34 41.28
N CYS A 116 -17.29 15.65 41.67
CA CYS A 116 -16.25 16.14 40.75
C CYS A 116 -15.41 14.96 40.27
N VAL A 117 -15.41 14.73 38.96
CA VAL A 117 -14.67 13.63 38.32
C VAL A 117 -13.60 14.24 37.43
N GLU A 118 -12.43 13.59 37.33
CA GLU A 118 -11.37 14.08 36.45
C GLU A 118 -11.88 14.29 35.03
N ASP A 119 -11.52 15.44 34.46
CA ASP A 119 -11.91 15.76 33.10
C ASP A 119 -11.10 14.90 32.12
N GLY A 120 -11.82 14.01 31.44
CA GLY A 120 -11.24 13.13 30.42
C GLY A 120 -10.60 13.92 29.28
N ASP A 121 -11.15 15.09 28.93
CA ASP A 121 -10.65 15.93 27.84
C ASP A 121 -9.28 16.52 28.22
N ILE A 122 -9.11 16.95 29.47
CA ILE A 122 -7.83 17.43 30.03
C ILE A 122 -6.79 16.31 30.09
N ASN A 123 -7.19 15.12 30.54
CA ASN A 123 -6.28 14.00 30.67
C ASN A 123 -5.78 13.50 29.29
N GLU A 124 -6.68 13.41 28.32
CA GLU A 124 -6.34 12.98 26.96
C GLU A 124 -5.45 14.03 26.26
N THR A 125 -5.76 15.31 26.41
CA THR A 125 -4.92 16.39 25.85
C THR A 125 -3.56 16.45 26.52
N ALA A 126 -3.47 16.30 27.84
CA ALA A 126 -2.20 16.21 28.56
C ALA A 126 -1.37 15.01 28.09
N LYS A 127 -2.01 13.86 27.85
CA LYS A 127 -1.34 12.66 27.30
C LYS A 127 -0.77 12.92 25.91
N GLN A 128 -1.57 13.50 25.00
CA GLN A 128 -1.10 13.84 23.64
C GLN A 128 0.08 14.82 23.65
N LEU A 129 0.05 15.81 24.55
CA LEU A 129 1.16 16.73 24.72
C LEU A 129 2.40 16.03 25.27
N SER A 130 2.24 15.11 26.23
CA SER A 130 3.36 14.33 26.77
C SER A 130 4.03 13.46 25.71
N GLU A 131 3.24 12.79 24.85
CA GLU A 131 3.74 11.98 23.73
C GLU A 131 4.45 12.85 22.68
N TRP A 132 3.94 14.06 22.44
CA TRP A 132 4.58 15.02 21.55
C TRP A 132 5.95 15.47 22.07
N VAL A 133 6.04 15.82 23.36
CA VAL A 133 7.31 16.19 24.02
C VAL A 133 8.30 15.04 23.97
N GLU A 134 7.84 13.81 24.25
CA GLU A 134 8.67 12.60 24.13
C GLU A 134 9.26 12.48 22.73
N THR A 135 8.40 12.49 21.71
CA THR A 135 8.80 12.33 20.31
C THR A 135 9.80 13.41 19.92
N ARG A 136 9.53 14.67 20.27
CA ARG A 136 10.39 15.80 19.92
C ARG A 136 11.78 15.67 20.55
N LEU A 137 11.84 15.45 21.86
CA LEU A 137 13.11 15.35 22.59
C LEU A 137 13.91 14.11 22.18
N CYS A 138 13.25 12.97 22.02
CA CYS A 138 13.92 11.74 21.62
C CYS A 138 14.36 11.75 20.16
N GLU A 139 13.62 12.38 19.26
CA GLU A 139 14.04 12.55 17.86
C GLU A 139 15.27 13.48 17.75
N GLU A 140 15.28 14.62 18.44
CA GLU A 140 16.44 15.51 18.44
C GLU A 140 17.67 14.83 19.04
N TYR A 141 17.49 14.11 20.15
CA TYR A 141 18.58 13.39 20.78
C TYR A 141 19.09 12.23 19.91
N ALA A 142 18.19 11.50 19.25
CA ALA A 142 18.55 10.45 18.31
C ALA A 142 19.31 10.99 17.09
N GLN A 143 18.95 12.18 16.57
CA GLN A 143 19.70 12.85 15.52
C GLN A 143 21.12 13.19 15.98
N LEU A 144 21.29 13.68 17.20
CA LEU A 144 22.61 13.95 17.79
C LEU A 144 23.46 12.66 17.90
N LEU A 145 22.87 11.55 18.37
CA LEU A 145 23.56 10.24 18.40
C LEU A 145 24.03 9.78 17.01
N CYS A 146 23.35 10.21 15.97
CA CYS A 146 23.66 9.93 14.56
C CYS A 146 24.61 10.94 13.90
N GLY A 147 25.18 11.87 14.67
CA GLY A 147 26.09 12.93 14.19
C GLY A 147 25.37 14.12 13.53
N GLY A 148 24.08 14.29 13.80
CA GLY A 148 23.29 15.47 13.42
C GLY A 148 23.46 16.65 14.40
N ALA A 149 22.78 17.77 14.09
CA ALA A 149 22.84 19.01 14.86
C ALA A 149 21.80 19.07 16.02
N GLY A 150 21.42 17.92 16.58
CA GLY A 150 20.47 17.86 17.69
C GLY A 150 21.08 18.38 19.01
N THR A 151 20.26 18.54 20.04
CA THR A 151 20.72 18.87 21.40
C THR A 151 20.42 17.73 22.37
N ALA A 152 21.31 17.49 23.32
CA ALA A 152 21.13 16.40 24.31
C ALA A 152 20.31 16.83 25.53
N TRP A 153 20.43 18.10 25.93
CA TRP A 153 19.77 18.66 27.10
C TRP A 153 18.95 19.88 26.66
N VAL A 154 17.66 19.86 26.99
CA VAL A 154 16.72 20.92 26.61
C VAL A 154 16.15 21.58 27.87
N LEU A 155 16.16 22.92 27.88
CA LEU A 155 15.69 23.72 29.00
C LEU A 155 14.17 23.61 29.16
N GLU A 156 13.68 23.52 30.41
CA GLU A 156 12.25 23.43 30.73
C GLU A 156 11.43 24.55 30.08
N THR A 157 11.94 25.79 30.11
CA THR A 157 11.25 26.95 29.52
C THR A 157 11.06 26.80 28.01
N ASN A 158 12.00 26.16 27.31
CA ASN A 158 11.89 25.97 25.87
C ASN A 158 10.80 24.95 25.53
N ILE A 159 10.75 23.84 26.28
CA ILE A 159 9.69 22.84 26.15
C ILE A 159 8.32 23.46 26.44
N LEU A 160 8.24 24.27 27.50
CA LEU A 160 7.01 24.97 27.87
C LEU A 160 6.57 25.95 26.76
N ASN A 161 7.50 26.70 26.15
CA ASN A 161 7.18 27.61 25.04
C ASN A 161 6.72 26.85 23.78
N ASP A 162 7.34 25.70 23.49
CA ASP A 162 6.95 24.87 22.35
C ASP A 162 5.55 24.26 22.53
N LEU A 163 5.22 23.86 23.76
CA LEU A 163 3.88 23.42 24.14
C LEU A 163 2.83 24.51 23.94
N ASP A 164 3.17 25.77 24.22
CA ASP A 164 2.26 26.90 23.97
C ASP A 164 1.90 26.97 22.48
N GLY A 165 2.89 26.79 21.59
CA GLY A 165 2.67 26.74 20.14
C GLY A 165 1.76 25.59 19.68
N GLN A 166 1.90 24.39 20.27
CA GLN A 166 1.06 23.23 19.95
C GLN A 166 -0.39 23.39 20.44
N LEU A 167 -0.57 23.96 21.62
CA LEU A 167 -1.88 24.19 22.21
C LEU A 167 -2.64 25.32 21.50
N HIS A 168 -1.96 26.36 21.00
CA HIS A 168 -2.59 27.42 20.19
C HIS A 168 -3.22 26.91 18.88
N MET A 169 -2.80 25.74 18.37
CA MET A 169 -3.40 25.09 17.19
C MET A 169 -4.70 24.34 17.50
N LYS A 170 -4.99 24.06 18.78
CA LYS A 170 -6.25 23.47 19.23
C LYS A 170 -7.06 24.58 19.90
N ASP A 171 -8.29 24.84 19.44
CA ASP A 171 -9.17 25.85 20.05
C ASP A 171 -9.56 25.44 21.48
N PHE A 172 -8.69 25.72 22.45
CA PHE A 172 -9.03 25.77 23.86
C PHE A 172 -9.82 27.05 24.05
N GLY A 173 -11.14 26.95 24.13
CA GLY A 173 -12.02 28.10 24.30
C GLY A 173 -11.65 28.91 25.54
N GLY A 174 -10.89 30.00 25.34
CA GLY A 174 -10.70 31.14 26.25
C GLY A 174 -10.06 30.93 27.63
N ASP A 175 -10.13 29.75 28.23
CA ASP A 175 -9.74 29.52 29.62
C ASP A 175 -8.24 29.28 29.78
N SER A 176 -7.50 30.38 29.96
CA SER A 176 -6.05 30.40 30.25
C SER A 176 -5.67 29.55 31.48
N SER A 177 -6.58 29.39 32.44
CA SER A 177 -6.37 28.57 33.65
C SER A 177 -6.39 27.06 33.35
N LEU A 178 -7.30 26.61 32.48
CA LEU A 178 -7.41 25.23 32.01
C LEU A 178 -6.16 24.83 31.21
N PHE A 179 -5.70 25.75 30.37
CA PHE A 179 -4.47 25.63 29.58
C PHE A 179 -3.21 25.45 30.45
N MET A 180 -3.06 26.22 31.52
CA MET A 180 -1.90 26.08 32.40
C MET A 180 -1.93 24.74 33.14
N TYR A 181 -3.11 24.28 33.56
CA TYR A 181 -3.25 23.00 34.24
C TYR A 181 -2.93 21.80 33.33
N THR A 182 -3.41 21.79 32.07
CA THR A 182 -3.10 20.72 31.10
C THR A 182 -1.59 20.65 30.83
N LYS A 183 -0.92 21.79 30.68
CA LYS A 183 0.53 21.90 30.48
C LYS A 183 1.32 21.31 31.65
N ILE A 184 0.96 21.67 32.88
CA ILE A 184 1.60 21.15 34.10
C ILE A 184 1.40 19.63 34.18
N ARG A 185 0.18 19.14 33.95
CA ARG A 185 -0.15 17.71 33.98
C ARG A 185 0.61 16.91 32.91
N ALA A 186 0.78 17.46 31.71
CA ALA A 186 1.58 16.86 30.64
C ALA A 186 3.05 16.75 31.04
N MET A 187 3.63 17.82 31.59
CA MET A 187 5.01 17.83 32.08
C MET A 187 5.21 16.83 33.22
N GLU A 188 4.32 16.79 34.21
CA GLU A 188 4.42 15.84 35.32
C GLU A 188 4.39 14.37 34.85
N THR A 189 3.66 14.10 33.76
CA THR A 189 3.60 12.77 33.16
C THR A 189 4.91 12.41 32.46
N ILE A 190 5.43 13.29 31.60
CA ILE A 190 6.63 12.99 30.79
C ILE A 190 7.93 13.06 31.59
N VAL A 191 8.03 13.92 32.61
CA VAL A 191 9.23 14.07 33.44
C VAL A 191 9.59 12.76 34.16
N LYS A 192 8.61 11.88 34.43
CA LYS A 192 8.86 10.55 35.00
C LYS A 192 9.64 9.62 34.07
N LEU A 193 9.60 9.88 32.76
CA LEU A 193 10.27 9.07 31.72
C LEU A 193 11.60 9.68 31.27
N LEU A 194 11.84 10.97 31.54
CA LEU A 194 13.01 11.71 31.07
C LEU A 194 14.12 11.79 32.14
N GLU A 195 15.36 11.88 31.69
CA GLU A 195 16.48 12.26 32.55
C GLU A 195 16.37 13.75 32.89
N THR A 196 16.50 14.10 34.16
CA THR A 196 16.41 15.48 34.64
C THR A 196 17.74 15.93 35.24
N ARG A 197 18.17 17.14 34.92
CA ARG A 197 19.38 17.78 35.46
C ARG A 197 19.11 19.25 35.80
N ALA A 198 19.85 19.80 36.76
CA ALA A 198 19.93 21.24 36.96
C ALA A 198 21.21 21.80 36.30
N ASN A 199 21.06 22.84 35.48
CA ASN A 199 22.16 23.61 34.90
C ASN A 199 22.83 24.45 36.02
N PRO A 200 24.07 24.98 35.89
CA PRO A 200 24.71 25.80 36.93
C PRO A 200 23.92 27.05 37.33
N ALA A 201 23.01 27.52 36.49
CA ALA A 201 22.07 28.61 36.80
C ALA A 201 20.86 28.16 37.67
N GLY A 202 20.79 26.89 38.07
CA GLY A 202 19.69 26.31 38.85
C GLY A 202 18.44 25.97 38.02
N MET A 203 18.47 26.16 36.71
CA MET A 203 17.35 25.85 35.81
C MET A 203 17.29 24.35 35.48
N LYS A 204 16.08 23.79 35.37
CA LYS A 204 15.86 22.38 35.04
C LYS A 204 16.01 22.13 33.53
N GLU A 205 16.73 21.07 33.21
CA GLU A 205 16.94 20.56 31.86
C GLU A 205 16.51 19.10 31.80
N TYR A 206 15.95 18.73 30.66
CA TYR A 206 15.46 17.38 30.41
C TYR A 206 16.18 16.76 29.21
N ARG A 207 16.37 15.45 29.28
CA ARG A 207 17.01 14.64 28.24
C ARG A 207 16.26 13.31 28.05
N CYS A 208 16.17 12.87 26.80
CA CYS A 208 15.66 11.54 26.49
C CYS A 208 16.70 10.46 26.85
N PRO A 209 16.34 9.40 27.59
CA PRO A 209 17.24 8.29 27.91
C PRO A 209 17.75 7.57 26.65
N ASP A 210 18.98 7.04 26.70
CA ASP A 210 19.61 6.35 25.56
C ASP A 210 18.79 5.14 25.07
N SER A 211 18.15 4.41 25.99
CA SER A 211 17.30 3.26 25.68
C SER A 211 16.05 3.66 24.89
N LEU A 212 15.42 4.79 25.25
CA LEU A 212 14.25 5.31 24.57
C LEU A 212 14.63 5.93 23.23
N ALA A 213 15.73 6.70 23.20
CA ALA A 213 16.25 7.35 22.00
C ALA A 213 16.64 6.35 20.89
N GLU A 214 17.05 5.13 21.25
CA GLU A 214 17.37 4.08 20.27
C GLU A 214 16.18 3.81 19.34
N TYR A 215 14.94 3.82 19.87
CA TYR A 215 13.71 3.58 19.09
C TYR A 215 13.42 4.69 18.07
N TYR A 216 13.77 5.94 18.42
CA TYR A 216 13.56 7.12 17.58
C TYR A 216 14.68 7.37 16.56
N LYS A 217 15.73 6.54 16.53
CA LYS A 217 16.79 6.64 15.51
C LYS A 217 16.25 6.41 14.10
N PRO A 218 16.56 7.29 13.12
CA PRO A 218 16.14 7.09 11.75
C PRO A 218 16.82 5.85 11.14
N TYR A 219 16.08 5.14 10.29
CA TYR A 219 16.58 3.91 9.63
C TYR A 219 17.90 4.11 8.89
N SER A 220 18.07 5.28 8.25
CA SER A 220 19.31 5.65 7.55
C SER A 220 20.53 5.62 8.47
N CYS A 221 20.39 6.11 9.70
CA CYS A 221 21.45 6.09 10.70
C CYS A 221 21.75 4.67 11.18
N ARG A 222 20.71 3.88 11.49
CA ARG A 222 20.89 2.48 11.89
C ARG A 222 21.61 1.67 10.82
N ILE A 223 21.21 1.83 9.56
CA ILE A 223 21.87 1.17 8.43
C ILE A 223 23.31 1.66 8.31
N ARG A 224 23.57 2.97 8.40
CA ARG A 224 24.93 3.50 8.32
C ARG A 224 25.83 2.95 9.43
N GLN A 225 25.35 2.95 10.68
CA GLN A 225 26.10 2.42 11.81
C GLN A 225 26.35 0.92 11.64
N TRP A 226 25.34 0.16 11.23
CA TRP A 226 25.45 -1.27 10.95
C TRP A 226 26.44 -1.57 9.81
N VAL A 227 26.38 -0.80 8.71
CA VAL A 227 27.30 -0.93 7.57
C VAL A 227 28.73 -0.60 7.98
N LEU A 228 28.94 0.43 8.80
CA LEU A 228 30.28 0.79 9.28
C LEU A 228 30.86 -0.29 10.19
N GLU A 229 30.05 -0.84 11.09
CA GLU A 229 30.44 -1.93 11.98
C GLU A 229 30.79 -3.21 11.21
N HIS A 230 30.04 -3.51 10.14
CA HIS A 230 30.21 -4.71 9.32
C HIS A 230 30.99 -4.45 8.01
N ALA A 231 31.62 -3.28 7.85
CA ALA A 231 32.24 -2.86 6.59
C ALA A 231 33.34 -3.84 6.13
N LEU A 232 34.14 -4.35 7.08
CA LEU A 232 35.22 -5.28 6.82
C LEU A 232 34.74 -6.63 6.25
N LEU A 233 33.49 -7.02 6.53
CA LEU A 233 32.87 -8.24 5.98
C LEU A 233 32.10 -7.96 4.70
N LEU A 234 31.40 -6.82 4.62
CA LEU A 234 30.58 -6.47 3.45
C LEU A 234 31.42 -6.19 2.21
N VAL A 235 32.51 -5.44 2.34
CA VAL A 235 33.39 -5.08 1.21
C VAL A 235 33.92 -6.30 0.44
N PRO A 236 34.52 -7.33 1.10
CA PRO A 236 35.00 -8.50 0.37
C PRO A 236 33.86 -9.32 -0.26
N ILE A 237 32.70 -9.44 0.41
CA ILE A 237 31.54 -10.13 -0.18
C ILE A 237 31.07 -9.42 -1.45
N CYS A 238 30.93 -8.10 -1.41
CA CYS A 238 30.56 -7.31 -2.59
C CYS A 238 31.59 -7.44 -3.72
N ALA A 239 32.90 -7.41 -3.39
CA ALA A 239 33.96 -7.61 -4.37
C ALA A 239 33.91 -9.00 -5.02
N LEU A 240 33.66 -10.05 -4.24
CA LEU A 240 33.50 -11.43 -4.72
C LEU A 240 32.30 -11.56 -5.65
N LEU A 241 31.14 -10.99 -5.28
CA LEU A 241 29.94 -11.01 -6.12
C LEU A 241 30.16 -10.28 -7.45
N MET A 242 30.78 -9.10 -7.41
CA MET A 242 31.12 -8.35 -8.61
C MET A 242 32.12 -9.11 -9.49
N GLY A 243 33.15 -9.72 -8.90
CA GLY A 243 34.11 -10.57 -9.59
C GLY A 243 33.43 -11.78 -10.25
N PHE A 244 32.53 -12.46 -9.54
CA PHE A 244 31.77 -13.60 -10.04
C PHE A 244 30.86 -13.22 -11.21
N MET A 245 30.18 -12.08 -11.13
CA MET A 245 29.35 -11.56 -12.22
C MET A 245 30.18 -11.23 -13.48
N VAL A 246 31.36 -10.64 -13.32
CA VAL A 246 32.29 -10.39 -14.43
C VAL A 246 32.81 -11.69 -15.02
N PHE A 247 33.13 -12.68 -14.18
CA PHE A 247 33.59 -13.99 -14.60
C PHE A 247 32.54 -14.74 -15.42
N ILE A 248 31.29 -14.81 -14.93
CA ILE A 248 30.16 -15.39 -15.68
C ILE A 248 29.98 -14.68 -17.02
N ARG A 249 30.00 -13.33 -17.02
CA ARG A 249 29.87 -12.56 -18.26
C ARG A 249 30.98 -12.88 -19.26
N ARG A 250 32.23 -13.06 -18.80
CA ARG A 250 33.34 -13.48 -19.67
C ARG A 250 33.13 -14.87 -20.25
N ILE A 251 32.69 -15.84 -19.45
CA ILE A 251 32.40 -17.21 -19.92
C ILE A 251 31.27 -17.19 -20.94
N ARG A 252 30.15 -16.57 -20.61
CA ARG A 252 28.99 -16.47 -21.51
C ARG A 252 29.35 -15.77 -22.82
N LYS A 253 30.14 -14.69 -22.78
CA LYS A 253 30.63 -14.02 -23.99
C LYS A 253 31.52 -14.94 -24.82
N LYS A 254 32.43 -15.71 -24.19
CA LYS A 254 33.32 -16.65 -24.89
C LYS A 254 32.53 -17.78 -25.55
N GLN A 255 31.55 -18.36 -24.84
CA GLN A 255 30.68 -19.42 -25.36
C GLN A 255 29.84 -18.92 -26.54
N TYR A 256 29.19 -17.76 -26.39
CA TYR A 256 28.42 -17.14 -27.46
C TYR A 256 29.28 -16.91 -28.71
N LEU A 257 30.51 -16.41 -28.54
CA LEU A 257 31.42 -16.20 -29.65
C LEU A 257 31.79 -17.51 -30.35
N SER A 258 32.12 -18.58 -29.61
CA SER A 258 32.44 -19.89 -30.21
C SER A 258 31.29 -20.43 -31.06
N HIS A 259 30.09 -20.49 -30.47
CA HIS A 259 28.91 -21.01 -31.15
C HIS A 259 28.54 -20.16 -32.38
N ARG A 260 28.65 -18.84 -32.27
CA ARG A 260 28.35 -17.94 -33.41
C ARG A 260 29.38 -18.08 -34.53
N VAL A 261 30.66 -18.33 -34.21
CA VAL A 261 31.71 -18.62 -35.21
C VAL A 261 31.41 -19.93 -35.94
N GLU A 262 31.05 -20.99 -35.22
CA GLU A 262 30.70 -22.29 -35.81
C GLU A 262 29.47 -22.19 -36.72
N GLU A 263 28.43 -21.48 -36.28
CA GLU A 263 27.23 -21.22 -37.10
C GLU A 263 27.57 -20.46 -38.39
N LEU A 264 28.38 -19.40 -38.31
CA LEU A 264 28.81 -18.64 -39.47
C LEU A 264 29.69 -19.48 -40.41
N TYR A 265 30.55 -20.34 -39.86
CA TYR A 265 31.36 -21.26 -40.64
C TYR A 265 30.49 -22.24 -41.44
N HIS A 266 29.49 -22.86 -40.81
CA HIS A 266 28.54 -23.73 -41.52
C HIS A 266 27.77 -23.00 -42.61
N GLN A 267 27.29 -21.77 -42.33
CA GLN A 267 26.62 -20.94 -43.34
C GLN A 267 27.54 -20.60 -44.53
N VAL A 268 28.84 -20.37 -44.29
CA VAL A 268 29.82 -20.18 -45.35
C VAL A 268 29.96 -21.45 -46.19
N CYS A 269 30.11 -22.62 -45.56
CA CYS A 269 30.21 -23.89 -46.27
C CYS A 269 28.97 -24.15 -47.14
N ASP A 270 27.76 -23.97 -46.59
CA ASP A 270 26.50 -24.19 -47.30
C ASP A 270 26.39 -23.27 -48.53
N ILE A 271 26.70 -21.98 -48.38
CA ILE A 271 26.68 -21.02 -49.49
C ILE A 271 27.72 -21.37 -50.56
N LEU A 272 28.92 -21.80 -50.17
CA LEU A 272 29.97 -22.18 -51.12
C LEU A 272 29.61 -23.48 -51.86
N GLU A 273 29.04 -24.46 -51.15
CA GLU A 273 28.56 -25.71 -51.74
C GLU A 273 27.39 -25.48 -52.69
N GLU A 274 26.39 -24.69 -52.30
CA GLU A 274 25.26 -24.31 -53.17
C GLU A 274 25.71 -23.55 -54.42
N ASN A 275 26.68 -22.63 -54.30
CA ASN A 275 27.26 -21.93 -55.46
C ASN A 275 28.03 -22.88 -56.38
N ALA A 276 28.69 -23.91 -55.83
CA ALA A 276 29.37 -24.92 -56.63
C ALA A 276 28.39 -25.88 -57.34
N LEU A 277 27.28 -26.23 -56.70
CA LEU A 277 26.22 -27.09 -57.27
C LEU A 277 25.36 -26.34 -58.31
N SER A 278 25.13 -25.04 -58.11
CA SER A 278 24.35 -24.19 -59.03
C SER A 278 25.13 -23.70 -60.24
N LYS A 279 26.32 -24.28 -60.50
CA LYS A 279 27.14 -24.07 -61.69
C LYS A 279 26.40 -24.47 -62.98
N GLY A 280 25.50 -23.59 -63.41
CA GLY A 280 24.98 -23.53 -64.77
C GLY A 280 25.90 -22.71 -65.66
N ASP A 281 25.57 -22.66 -66.96
CA ASP A 281 26.40 -22.22 -68.10
C ASP A 281 27.09 -20.84 -67.98
N ASN A 282 26.81 -20.04 -66.93
CA ASN A 282 27.42 -18.73 -66.66
C ASN A 282 27.60 -18.40 -65.15
N GLY A 283 27.46 -19.36 -64.22
CA GLY A 283 27.61 -19.12 -62.78
C GLY A 283 29.07 -19.17 -62.30
N GLU A 284 29.52 -18.16 -61.55
CA GLU A 284 30.85 -18.17 -60.91
C GLU A 284 30.88 -19.19 -59.76
N SER A 285 31.83 -20.14 -59.77
CA SER A 285 32.00 -21.16 -58.71
C SER A 285 32.69 -20.66 -57.44
N TRP A 286 33.05 -19.38 -57.40
CA TRP A 286 33.86 -18.75 -56.35
C TRP A 286 33.17 -17.49 -55.82
N VAL A 287 33.38 -17.18 -54.55
CA VAL A 287 32.76 -16.02 -53.88
C VAL A 287 33.84 -15.16 -53.22
N VAL A 288 33.69 -13.84 -53.30
CA VAL A 288 34.60 -12.89 -52.63
C VAL A 288 34.40 -12.95 -51.10
N ALA A 289 35.47 -13.19 -50.35
CA ALA A 289 35.41 -13.35 -48.88
C ALA A 289 34.79 -12.14 -48.15
N THR A 290 35.10 -10.92 -48.60
CA THR A 290 34.54 -9.69 -48.01
C THR A 290 33.03 -9.56 -48.27
N ARG A 291 32.52 -10.09 -49.39
CA ARG A 291 31.08 -10.13 -49.68
C ARG A 291 30.36 -11.13 -48.76
N LEU A 292 30.96 -12.30 -48.52
CA LEU A 292 30.43 -13.28 -47.55
C LEU A 292 30.33 -12.68 -46.15
N ARG A 293 31.40 -12.01 -45.70
CA ARG A 293 31.41 -11.28 -44.42
C ARG A 293 30.27 -10.30 -44.30
N ASP A 294 30.09 -9.45 -45.32
CA ASP A 294 29.10 -8.38 -45.27
C ASP A 294 27.66 -8.92 -45.41
N HIS A 295 27.48 -10.07 -46.05
CA HIS A 295 26.20 -10.76 -46.17
C HIS A 295 25.80 -11.49 -44.87
N LEU A 296 26.75 -12.18 -44.23
CA LEU A 296 26.49 -13.04 -43.07
C LEU A 296 26.53 -12.29 -41.73
N LEU A 297 27.39 -11.27 -41.57
CA LEU A 297 27.51 -10.53 -40.33
C LEU A 297 26.49 -9.40 -40.22
N LEU A 298 25.84 -9.28 -39.07
CA LEU A 298 24.99 -8.13 -38.75
C LEU A 298 25.85 -6.86 -38.57
N PRO A 299 25.31 -5.64 -38.83
CA PRO A 299 26.03 -4.38 -38.66
C PRO A 299 26.66 -4.17 -37.26
N LYS A 300 26.08 -4.78 -36.21
CA LYS A 300 26.64 -4.75 -34.85
C LYS A 300 27.82 -5.70 -34.67
N GLU A 301 27.79 -6.86 -35.33
CA GLU A 301 28.83 -7.89 -35.28
C GLU A 301 30.05 -7.49 -36.12
N ARG A 302 29.86 -6.73 -37.20
CA ARG A 302 30.96 -6.19 -38.04
C ARG A 302 31.93 -5.28 -37.29
N LYS A 303 31.54 -4.77 -36.11
CA LYS A 303 32.42 -3.96 -35.26
C LYS A 303 33.44 -4.81 -34.49
N ASP A 304 33.21 -6.12 -34.34
CA ASP A 304 34.14 -7.02 -33.67
C ASP A 304 34.96 -7.81 -34.72
N PRO A 305 36.20 -7.38 -35.03
CA PRO A 305 37.01 -8.04 -36.04
C PRO A 305 37.43 -9.46 -35.64
N LEU A 306 37.37 -9.79 -34.35
CA LEU A 306 37.78 -11.10 -33.83
C LEU A 306 36.81 -12.21 -34.24
N LEU A 307 35.53 -11.89 -34.44
CA LEU A 307 34.52 -12.87 -34.84
C LEU A 307 34.83 -13.40 -36.25
N TRP A 308 34.97 -12.50 -37.22
CA TRP A 308 35.24 -12.88 -38.60
C TRP A 308 36.62 -13.52 -38.77
N LYS A 309 37.64 -13.00 -38.06
CA LYS A 309 38.98 -13.58 -38.11
C LYS A 309 39.00 -15.06 -37.72
N LYS A 310 38.24 -15.45 -36.70
CA LYS A 310 38.12 -16.87 -36.32
C LYS A 310 37.37 -17.72 -37.33
N VAL A 311 36.37 -17.17 -38.02
CA VAL A 311 35.71 -17.85 -39.13
C VAL A 311 36.70 -18.09 -40.26
N GLU A 312 37.53 -17.09 -40.60
CA GLU A 312 38.59 -17.24 -41.61
C GLU A 312 39.63 -18.31 -41.21
N GLU A 313 39.97 -18.41 -39.92
CA GLU A 313 40.84 -19.47 -39.39
C GLU A 313 40.20 -20.85 -39.58
N LEU A 314 38.92 -21.04 -39.23
CA LEU A 314 38.22 -22.32 -39.44
C LEU A 314 38.10 -22.70 -40.92
N VAL A 315 37.79 -21.73 -41.79
CA VAL A 315 37.71 -21.97 -43.25
C VAL A 315 39.08 -22.32 -43.83
N GLN A 316 40.15 -21.71 -43.32
CA GLN A 316 41.51 -22.02 -43.76
C GLN A 316 41.96 -23.44 -43.37
N GLU A 317 41.43 -23.97 -42.27
CA GLU A 317 41.68 -25.35 -41.82
C GLU A 317 40.83 -26.39 -42.60
N ASP A 318 39.74 -25.98 -43.25
CA ASP A 318 38.88 -26.87 -44.05
C ASP A 318 39.50 -27.14 -45.43
N SER A 319 39.95 -28.38 -45.65
CA SER A 319 40.52 -28.81 -46.92
C SER A 319 39.56 -28.78 -48.11
N ARG A 320 38.24 -28.61 -47.87
CA ARG A 320 37.22 -28.55 -48.94
C ARG A 320 37.12 -27.17 -49.59
N VAL A 321 37.73 -26.15 -49.00
CA VAL A 321 37.62 -24.75 -49.47
C VAL A 321 38.98 -24.24 -49.91
N ASP A 322 39.09 -23.83 -51.18
CA ASP A 322 40.28 -23.17 -51.70
C ASP A 322 40.22 -21.66 -51.50
N ARG A 323 41.33 -21.09 -51.04
CA ARG A 323 41.50 -19.64 -50.86
C ARG A 323 42.64 -19.13 -51.72
N TYR A 324 42.32 -18.25 -52.67
CA TYR A 324 43.33 -17.65 -53.55
C TYR A 324 42.97 -16.21 -53.96
N PRO A 325 43.97 -15.38 -54.31
CA PRO A 325 43.72 -14.04 -54.82
C PRO A 325 43.29 -14.10 -56.30
N LYS A 326 42.23 -13.36 -56.66
CA LYS A 326 41.72 -13.24 -58.03
C LYS A 326 41.43 -11.79 -58.38
N LEU A 327 41.64 -11.43 -59.65
CA LEU A 327 41.28 -10.12 -60.18
C LEU A 327 39.77 -10.08 -60.45
N VAL A 328 39.03 -9.32 -59.62
CA VAL A 328 37.59 -9.13 -59.76
C VAL A 328 37.35 -7.67 -60.10
N LYS A 329 36.89 -7.40 -61.33
CA LYS A 329 36.64 -6.04 -61.84
C LYS A 329 37.86 -5.10 -61.73
N GLY A 330 39.06 -5.61 -61.95
CA GLY A 330 40.32 -4.83 -61.92
C GLY A 330 40.98 -4.70 -60.54
N GLU A 331 40.35 -5.20 -59.46
CA GLU A 331 40.94 -5.22 -58.11
C GLU A 331 41.33 -6.64 -57.71
N GLN A 332 42.51 -6.80 -57.08
CA GLN A 332 42.93 -8.09 -56.51
C GLN A 332 42.16 -8.34 -55.21
N LYS A 333 41.30 -9.36 -55.19
CA LYS A 333 40.48 -9.73 -54.03
C LYS A 333 40.66 -11.20 -53.69
N VAL A 334 40.59 -11.54 -52.42
CA VAL A 334 40.62 -12.93 -51.95
C VAL A 334 39.26 -13.56 -52.22
N VAL A 335 39.26 -14.69 -52.93
CA VAL A 335 38.08 -15.47 -53.25
C VAL A 335 38.16 -16.84 -52.61
N TRP A 336 37.01 -17.39 -52.25
CA TRP A 336 36.82 -18.72 -51.69
C TRP A 336 36.04 -19.57 -52.70
N GLU A 337 36.50 -20.79 -52.92
CA GLU A 337 35.90 -21.73 -53.86
C GLU A 337 35.74 -23.10 -53.21
N TRP A 338 34.61 -23.76 -53.45
CA TRP A 338 34.39 -25.12 -52.97
C TRP A 338 35.03 -26.14 -53.92
N GLN A 339 35.84 -27.05 -53.37
CA GLN A 339 36.42 -28.15 -54.12
C GLN A 339 35.37 -29.24 -54.38
N VAL A 340 34.88 -29.32 -55.61
CA VAL A 340 33.89 -30.33 -56.04
C VAL A 340 34.52 -31.73 -56.17
N GLU A 341 35.85 -31.82 -56.36
CA GLU A 341 36.53 -33.07 -56.74
C GLU A 341 36.80 -34.07 -55.59
N GLY A 342 36.46 -33.72 -54.34
CA GLY A 342 36.54 -34.64 -53.20
C GLY A 342 35.38 -35.64 -53.09
N SER A 343 34.29 -35.46 -53.82
CA SER A 343 33.15 -36.39 -53.80
C SER A 343 33.35 -37.53 -54.79
N LEU A 344 34.13 -38.54 -54.39
CA LEU A 344 34.05 -39.86 -54.98
C LEU A 344 32.67 -40.46 -54.69
N THR A 345 31.64 -40.08 -55.45
CA THR A 345 30.55 -40.95 -55.98
C THR A 345 29.27 -40.16 -56.33
N SER A 346 29.08 -39.86 -57.62
CA SER A 346 27.74 -39.88 -58.24
C SER A 346 27.81 -40.16 -59.75
N SER A 347 28.59 -41.18 -60.13
CA SER A 347 28.49 -41.79 -61.47
C SER A 347 27.36 -42.83 -61.56
N ARG A 348 26.53 -43.00 -60.51
CA ARG A 348 25.51 -44.07 -60.44
C ARG A 348 24.13 -43.70 -60.97
N VAL A 349 23.87 -42.48 -61.43
CA VAL A 349 22.50 -42.08 -61.87
C VAL A 349 22.22 -42.44 -63.34
N LYS A 350 23.19 -42.91 -64.13
CA LYS A 350 22.96 -43.23 -65.56
C LYS A 350 22.74 -44.70 -65.93
N LYS A 351 22.46 -45.60 -64.97
CA LYS A 351 22.21 -47.02 -65.28
C LYS A 351 21.03 -47.64 -64.51
N LYS A 352 19.86 -47.03 -64.61
CA LYS A 352 18.59 -47.67 -64.20
C LYS A 352 17.43 -47.28 -65.12
N SER A 353 17.64 -47.47 -66.42
CA SER A 353 16.58 -47.53 -67.42
C SER A 353 16.86 -48.72 -68.31
N GLN A 354 16.56 -49.93 -67.81
CA GLN A 354 16.23 -51.13 -68.58
C GLN A 354 16.01 -52.32 -67.63
N SER A 355 14.99 -53.12 -67.94
CA SER A 355 14.38 -54.23 -67.19
C SER A 355 13.45 -53.78 -66.04
N GLY A 356 12.16 -54.12 -65.98
CA GLY A 356 11.34 -54.99 -66.81
C GLY A 356 10.72 -56.14 -66.00
N LYS A 357 9.46 -55.94 -65.59
CA LYS A 357 8.38 -56.95 -65.42
C LYS A 357 8.37 -57.93 -64.21
N SER A 358 7.22 -57.85 -63.53
CA SER A 358 6.27 -58.89 -63.09
C SER A 358 6.33 -59.56 -61.69
N LYS A 359 5.29 -59.22 -60.91
CA LYS A 359 4.27 -60.07 -60.22
C LYS A 359 4.66 -60.98 -59.02
N SER A 360 4.29 -60.50 -57.82
CA SER A 360 3.39 -61.06 -56.76
C SER A 360 2.63 -62.38 -57.10
N PRO A 361 2.17 -63.28 -56.15
CA PRO A 361 1.51 -62.92 -54.88
C PRO A 361 1.45 -63.89 -53.64
N ARG A 362 1.01 -63.27 -52.50
CA ARG A 362 0.12 -63.80 -51.39
C ARG A 362 0.69 -64.85 -50.39
N GLU A 363 0.31 -64.94 -49.10
CA GLU A 363 -0.78 -64.35 -48.27
C GLU A 363 -0.57 -64.62 -46.75
N ARG A 364 -1.17 -63.74 -45.92
CA ARG A 364 -1.80 -63.94 -44.56
C ARG A 364 -0.91 -64.20 -43.32
N ASP A 365 -1.19 -63.68 -42.12
CA ASP A 365 -2.23 -62.76 -41.62
C ASP A 365 -1.88 -62.27 -40.19
N ALA A 366 -2.43 -61.09 -39.82
CA ALA A 366 -2.94 -60.65 -38.50
C ALA A 366 -1.97 -60.63 -37.28
N ASN A 367 -1.96 -59.70 -36.32
CA ASN A 367 -2.73 -58.52 -35.86
C ASN A 367 -1.75 -57.86 -34.83
N SER A 368 -1.63 -56.55 -34.59
CA SER A 368 -2.58 -55.58 -34.01
C SER A 368 -1.81 -54.25 -33.82
N LEU A 369 -2.16 -53.18 -34.53
CA LEU A 369 -2.67 -51.89 -34.01
C LEU A 369 -2.29 -51.56 -32.56
N HIS A 370 -1.38 -50.59 -32.34
CA HIS A 370 -1.57 -49.12 -32.25
C HIS A 370 -2.10 -48.64 -30.89
N HIS A 371 -1.27 -47.92 -30.14
CA HIS A 371 -1.63 -46.57 -29.67
C HIS A 371 -0.41 -45.76 -29.22
N GLU A 372 -0.43 -44.49 -29.62
CA GLU A 372 0.45 -43.40 -29.21
C GLU A 372 0.58 -43.23 -27.69
N LEU A 373 1.76 -42.78 -27.26
CA LEU A 373 1.87 -41.77 -26.19
C LEU A 373 3.19 -40.99 -26.29
N ARG A 374 3.07 -39.82 -26.90
CA ARG A 374 3.65 -38.52 -26.52
C ARG A 374 4.46 -38.53 -25.21
N SER A 375 5.74 -38.17 -25.26
CA SER A 375 6.45 -37.56 -24.12
C SER A 375 7.40 -36.46 -24.59
N GLU A 376 7.37 -35.37 -23.84
CA GLU A 376 7.91 -34.04 -24.08
C GLU A 376 9.44 -33.90 -23.90
N PRO A 377 10.02 -32.75 -24.31
CA PRO A 377 11.46 -32.49 -24.31
C PRO A 377 11.98 -32.04 -22.93
N ARG A 378 13.22 -32.42 -22.62
CA ARG A 378 13.97 -31.88 -21.48
C ARG A 378 14.56 -30.51 -21.82
N VAL A 379 14.04 -29.49 -21.16
CA VAL A 379 14.62 -28.17 -21.00
C VAL A 379 15.81 -28.27 -20.03
N LEU A 380 17.00 -27.87 -20.48
CA LEU A 380 18.14 -27.54 -19.63
C LEU A 380 18.16 -26.02 -19.44
N LEU A 381 17.89 -25.59 -18.20
CA LEU A 381 18.09 -24.22 -17.72
C LEU A 381 19.51 -24.09 -17.15
N LEU A 382 20.28 -23.12 -17.65
CA LEU A 382 21.46 -22.52 -17.03
C LEU A 382 21.64 -21.07 -17.51
#